data_AF-A0A2M8JAY6-F1
#
_entry.id   AF-A0A2M8JAY6-F1
#
_cell.length_a   1.000
_cell.length_b   1.000
_cell.length_c   1.000
_cell.angle_alpha   90.00
_cell.angle_beta   90.00
_cell.angle_gamma   90.00
#
_symmetry.space_group_name_H-M   'P 1'
#
loop_
_entity.id
_entity.type
_entity.pdbx_description
1 polymer ?
#
loop_
_entity_poly.entity_id
_entity_poly.type
_entity_poly.pdbx_seq_one_letter_code
_entity_poly.pdbx_strand_id
1 'polypeptide(L)'
;MTKVLKTNRTGSEDYELLGKLINEHLKMFPDKKKTLEICHTGKFLLFFDNLVIQEVTEKPDFILFDGKNEIGLELQIIVDSKSKEREGFFENIFELAEKELKEDNELPNFLAGCYIEPFTNFKLNEKEYLVETVKKVIKEYVINNNFLENPIIESIHVQPHSQKNIYPNMGAWWQKNVSLEIIEKSIKKKHSKIEAYKEKGIKNQWLLLVLGGLGESSFEMDKTMKLEMETEFDKVFVLEDFKNVLYELK
;
A
#
# COMPACT_ATOMS: atom_id res chain seq x y z
N MET A 1 18.98 -14.20 -11.92
CA MET A 1 17.57 -14.59 -12.22
C MET A 1 16.84 -14.44 -10.91
N THR A 2 15.71 -13.73 -10.88
CA THR A 2 14.99 -13.45 -9.63
C THR A 2 14.53 -14.76 -8.99
N LYS A 3 14.85 -14.94 -7.71
CA LYS A 3 14.47 -16.13 -6.95
C LYS A 3 13.18 -15.85 -6.20
N VAL A 4 12.17 -16.70 -6.37
CA VAL A 4 10.89 -16.61 -5.67
C VAL A 4 10.96 -17.45 -4.40
N LEU A 5 10.69 -16.83 -3.25
CA LEU A 5 10.53 -17.51 -1.98
C LEU A 5 9.04 -17.77 -1.74
N LYS A 6 8.73 -18.95 -1.19
CA LYS A 6 7.37 -19.36 -0.84
C LYS A 6 7.36 -19.93 0.56
N THR A 7 6.27 -19.71 1.28
CA THR A 7 5.99 -20.39 2.53
C THR A 7 5.32 -21.73 2.22
N ASN A 8 5.61 -22.76 3.02
CA ASN A 8 4.92 -24.06 2.95
C ASN A 8 3.82 -24.19 4.03
N ARG A 9 3.56 -23.10 4.75
CA ARG A 9 2.59 -23.00 5.84
C ARG A 9 1.19 -22.74 5.29
N THR A 10 0.19 -23.16 6.04
CA THR A 10 -1.21 -22.81 5.81
C THR A 10 -1.48 -21.37 6.24
N GLY A 11 -2.58 -20.77 5.74
CA GLY A 11 -2.96 -19.42 6.13
C GLY A 11 -3.21 -19.23 7.63
N SER A 12 -3.66 -20.28 8.33
CA SER A 12 -3.85 -20.25 9.79
C SER A 12 -2.51 -20.22 10.53
N GLU A 13 -1.55 -21.03 10.09
CA GLU A 13 -0.20 -21.07 10.69
C GLU A 13 0.54 -19.75 10.46
N ASP A 14 0.45 -19.19 9.25
CA ASP A 14 1.04 -17.89 8.94
C ASP A 14 0.40 -16.77 9.77
N TYR A 15 -0.91 -16.81 10.03
CA TYR A 15 -1.59 -15.82 10.88
C TYR A 15 -1.10 -15.88 12.35
N GLU A 16 -1.00 -17.09 12.92
CA GLU A 16 -0.49 -17.26 14.28
C GLU A 16 0.97 -16.83 14.42
N LEU A 17 1.81 -17.21 13.44
CA LEU A 17 3.22 -16.83 13.44
C LEU A 17 3.38 -15.31 13.28
N LEU A 18 2.62 -14.69 12.38
CA LEU A 18 2.64 -13.24 12.20
C LEU A 18 2.33 -12.53 13.52
N GLY A 19 1.29 -12.97 14.23
CA GLY A 19 0.95 -12.41 15.55
C GLY A 19 2.10 -12.49 16.55
N LYS A 20 2.81 -13.62 16.59
CA LYS A 20 4.00 -13.79 17.46
C LYS A 20 5.16 -12.86 17.05
N LEU A 21 5.32 -12.60 15.75
CA LEU A 21 6.40 -11.77 15.23
C LEU A 21 6.19 -10.27 15.46
N ILE A 22 4.95 -9.77 15.47
CA ILE A 22 4.70 -8.32 15.43
C ILE A 22 3.86 -7.72 16.55
N ASN A 23 3.04 -8.50 17.27
CA ASN A 23 2.04 -7.93 18.19
C ASN A 23 2.66 -7.12 19.35
N GLU A 24 3.83 -7.51 19.84
CA GLU A 24 4.52 -6.75 20.90
C GLU A 24 5.04 -5.41 20.38
N HIS A 25 5.60 -5.39 19.17
CA HIS A 25 6.05 -4.15 18.52
C HIS A 25 4.88 -3.21 18.20
N LEU A 26 3.76 -3.74 17.72
CA LEU A 26 2.57 -2.93 17.42
C LEU A 26 2.02 -2.20 18.65
N LYS A 27 2.11 -2.80 19.84
CA LYS A 27 1.69 -2.15 21.10
C LYS A 27 2.56 -0.94 21.45
N MET A 28 3.83 -0.95 21.06
CA MET A 28 4.80 0.12 21.34
C MET A 28 4.73 1.27 20.33
N PHE A 29 4.24 1.01 19.11
CA PHE A 29 4.22 1.98 18.01
C PHE A 29 2.83 2.10 17.38
N PRO A 30 1.89 2.81 18.02
CA PRO A 30 0.50 2.92 17.56
C PRO A 30 0.31 3.87 16.36
N ASP A 31 1.36 4.50 15.84
CA ASP A 31 1.22 5.37 14.68
C ASP A 31 0.96 4.54 13.41
N LYS A 32 0.06 5.05 12.55
CA LYS A 32 -0.40 4.32 11.35
C LYS A 32 0.74 3.93 10.41
N LYS A 33 1.75 4.80 10.29
CA LYS A 33 2.86 4.57 9.36
C LYS A 33 3.75 3.44 9.86
N LYS A 34 4.19 3.51 11.12
CA LYS A 34 5.04 2.47 11.70
C LYS A 34 4.29 1.15 11.86
N THR A 35 3.00 1.19 12.19
CA THR A 35 2.13 0.00 12.15
C THR A 35 2.19 -0.70 10.79
N LEU A 36 2.06 0.05 9.69
CA LEU A 36 2.14 -0.50 8.35
C LEU A 36 3.53 -1.08 8.04
N GLU A 37 4.60 -0.37 8.41
CA GLU A 37 5.99 -0.86 8.25
C GLU A 37 6.22 -2.16 9.03
N ILE A 38 5.75 -2.24 10.28
CA ILE A 38 5.82 -3.45 11.10
C ILE A 38 5.03 -4.60 10.47
N CYS A 39 3.83 -4.35 9.94
CA CYS A 39 3.05 -5.37 9.24
C CYS A 39 3.76 -5.90 7.99
N HIS A 40 4.35 -5.02 7.17
CA HIS A 40 5.13 -5.43 6.01
C HIS A 40 6.36 -6.25 6.41
N THR A 41 7.10 -5.81 7.43
CA THR A 41 8.24 -6.55 7.96
C THR A 41 7.80 -7.91 8.51
N GLY A 42 6.69 -7.97 9.24
CA GLY A 42 6.12 -9.23 9.73
C GLY A 42 5.82 -10.22 8.61
N LYS A 43 5.13 -9.76 7.54
CA LYS A 43 4.88 -10.60 6.35
C LYS A 43 6.17 -11.05 5.69
N PHE A 44 7.18 -10.18 5.59
CA PHE A 44 8.50 -10.54 5.10
C PHE A 44 9.18 -11.62 5.96
N LEU A 45 9.07 -11.53 7.29
CA LEU A 45 9.66 -12.50 8.22
C LEU A 45 8.99 -13.87 8.13
N LEU A 46 7.75 -13.98 7.65
CA LEU A 46 7.11 -15.27 7.35
C LEU A 46 7.87 -16.09 6.30
N PHE A 47 8.88 -15.57 5.60
CA PHE A 47 9.68 -16.35 4.66
C PHE A 47 10.96 -16.93 5.27
N PHE A 48 11.18 -16.73 6.58
CA PHE A 48 12.38 -17.15 7.30
C PHE A 48 11.99 -17.86 8.60
N ASP A 49 12.72 -18.91 8.96
CA ASP A 49 12.36 -19.71 10.14
C ASP A 49 12.86 -19.14 11.47
N ASN A 50 14.00 -18.43 11.46
CA ASN A 50 14.68 -17.99 12.68
C ASN A 50 14.97 -16.48 12.70
N LEU A 51 14.29 -15.69 11.88
CA LEU A 51 14.53 -14.25 11.79
C LEU A 51 13.42 -13.50 12.52
N VAL A 52 13.79 -12.65 13.48
CA VAL A 52 12.85 -11.86 14.28
C VAL A 52 13.22 -10.38 14.29
N ILE A 53 12.26 -9.51 14.61
CA ILE A 53 12.55 -8.10 14.88
C ILE A 53 13.18 -8.03 16.28
N GLN A 54 14.45 -7.64 16.36
CA GLN A 54 15.10 -7.34 17.64
C GLN A 54 14.77 -5.91 18.07
N GLU A 55 14.85 -4.96 17.13
CA GLU A 55 14.61 -3.55 17.43
C GLU A 55 13.92 -2.83 16.26
N VAL A 56 13.02 -1.90 16.59
CA VAL A 56 12.43 -0.95 15.64
C VAL A 56 13.18 0.36 15.80
N THR A 57 13.85 0.84 14.74
CA THR A 57 14.65 2.08 14.83
C THR A 57 14.36 3.02 13.65
N GLU A 58 15.05 4.15 13.58
CA GLU A 58 14.96 5.07 12.44
C GLU A 58 16.06 4.83 11.38
N LYS A 59 17.16 4.18 11.78
CA LYS A 59 18.40 4.08 11.01
C LYS A 59 19.21 2.86 11.45
N PRO A 60 19.00 1.66 10.86
CA PRO A 60 18.02 1.29 9.82
C PRO A 60 16.57 1.21 10.35
N ASP A 61 15.57 1.07 9.48
CA ASP A 61 14.16 1.02 9.91
C ASP A 61 13.89 -0.13 10.92
N PHE A 62 14.59 -1.27 10.78
CA PHE A 62 14.55 -2.37 11.74
C PHE A 62 15.93 -3.01 11.92
N ILE A 63 16.18 -3.55 13.11
CA ILE A 63 17.28 -4.50 13.38
C ILE A 63 16.65 -5.87 13.53
N LEU A 64 17.03 -6.79 12.66
CA LEU A 64 16.62 -8.18 12.71
C LEU A 64 17.72 -9.04 13.32
N PHE A 65 17.33 -10.18 13.90
CA PHE A 65 18.26 -11.12 14.51
C PHE A 65 17.95 -12.56 14.09
N ASP A 66 18.99 -13.29 13.67
CA ASP A 66 18.89 -14.68 13.22
C ASP A 66 19.32 -15.71 14.29
N GLY A 67 19.59 -15.26 15.51
CA GLY A 67 20.19 -16.05 16.59
C GLY A 67 21.71 -15.89 16.72
N LYS A 68 22.38 -15.34 15.70
CA LYS A 68 23.84 -15.18 15.65
C LYS A 68 24.30 -13.79 15.23
N ASN A 69 23.62 -13.20 14.25
CA ASN A 69 24.01 -11.93 13.62
C ASN A 69 22.84 -10.95 13.62
N GLU A 70 23.18 -9.68 13.78
CA GLU A 70 22.26 -8.58 13.55
C GLU A 70 22.26 -8.19 12.07
N ILE A 71 21.06 -7.86 11.57
CA ILE A 71 20.83 -7.49 10.19
C ILE A 71 20.05 -6.18 10.19
N GLY A 72 20.60 -5.15 9.57
CA GLY A 72 19.88 -3.91 9.35
C GLY A 72 18.91 -4.08 8.18
N LEU A 73 17.63 -3.79 8.39
CA LEU A 73 16.60 -3.81 7.36
C LEU A 73 16.11 -2.39 7.08
N GLU A 74 16.30 -1.93 5.85
CA GLU A 74 15.68 -0.71 5.34
C GLU A 74 14.41 -1.07 4.54
N LEU A 75 13.35 -0.29 4.72
CA LEU A 75 12.07 -0.51 4.04
C LEU A 75 11.75 0.66 3.09
N GLN A 76 11.26 0.32 1.90
CA GLN A 76 10.74 1.30 0.94
C GLN A 76 9.47 0.78 0.29
N ILE A 77 8.35 1.47 0.52
CA ILE A 77 7.12 1.25 -0.24
C ILE A 77 7.28 1.93 -1.60
N ILE A 78 6.97 1.20 -2.67
CA ILE A 78 7.03 1.68 -4.05
C ILE A 78 5.60 1.80 -4.57
N VAL A 79 5.25 3.02 -4.98
CA VAL A 79 3.97 3.38 -5.58
C VAL A 79 4.20 4.39 -6.69
N ASP A 80 3.31 4.41 -7.67
CA ASP A 80 3.22 5.51 -8.63
C ASP A 80 2.66 6.74 -7.91
N SER A 81 3.52 7.74 -7.69
CA SER A 81 3.18 8.91 -6.89
C SER A 81 2.03 9.71 -7.50
N LYS A 82 1.94 9.81 -8.83
CA LYS A 82 0.88 10.59 -9.49
C LYS A 82 -0.47 9.90 -9.33
N SER A 83 -0.51 8.59 -9.57
CA SER A 83 -1.71 7.80 -9.32
C SER A 83 -2.10 7.84 -7.84
N LYS A 84 -1.13 7.78 -6.91
CA LYS A 84 -1.40 7.81 -5.47
C LYS A 84 -1.97 9.15 -5.00
N GLU A 85 -1.47 10.25 -5.54
CA GLU A 85 -2.00 11.59 -5.28
C GLU A 85 -3.45 11.71 -5.78
N ARG A 86 -3.74 11.20 -6.98
CA ARG A 86 -5.10 11.16 -7.53
C ARG A 86 -6.04 10.33 -6.68
N GLU A 87 -5.63 9.12 -6.29
CA GLU A 87 -6.36 8.25 -5.35
C GLU A 87 -6.74 9.00 -4.08
N GLY A 88 -5.75 9.56 -3.38
CA GLY A 88 -5.98 10.26 -2.13
C GLY A 88 -6.85 11.51 -2.28
N PHE A 89 -6.77 12.20 -3.42
CA PHE A 89 -7.62 13.34 -3.72
C PHE A 89 -9.09 12.94 -3.77
N PHE A 90 -9.47 11.97 -4.60
CA PHE A 90 -10.88 11.57 -4.72
C PHE A 90 -11.37 10.78 -3.51
N GLU A 91 -10.53 9.95 -2.87
CA GLU A 91 -10.87 9.33 -1.59
C GLU A 91 -11.32 10.39 -0.58
N ASN A 92 -10.61 11.52 -0.50
CA ASN A 92 -10.98 12.60 0.39
C ASN A 92 -12.28 13.33 0.00
N ILE A 93 -12.51 13.56 -1.30
CA ILE A 93 -13.79 14.13 -1.79
C ILE A 93 -14.95 13.22 -1.38
N PHE A 94 -14.82 11.92 -1.63
CA PHE A 94 -15.85 10.93 -1.34
C PHE A 94 -16.07 10.77 0.16
N GLU A 95 -15.02 10.78 0.98
CA GLU A 95 -15.15 10.72 2.44
C GLU A 95 -15.95 11.92 3.00
N LEU A 96 -15.72 13.12 2.47
CA LEU A 96 -16.45 14.31 2.87
C LEU A 96 -17.92 14.26 2.42
N ALA A 97 -18.16 13.91 1.16
CA ALA A 97 -19.51 13.72 0.65
C ALA A 97 -20.27 12.62 1.43
N GLU A 98 -19.61 11.51 1.78
CA GLU A 98 -20.20 10.42 2.56
C GLU A 98 -20.64 10.88 3.94
N LYS A 99 -19.84 11.70 4.63
CA LYS A 99 -20.19 12.24 5.96
C LYS A 99 -21.49 13.02 5.92
N GLU A 100 -21.68 13.85 4.91
CA GLU A 100 -22.90 14.65 4.78
C GLU A 100 -24.10 13.81 4.34
N LEU A 101 -23.91 12.85 3.42
CA LEU A 101 -24.97 11.92 3.02
C LEU A 101 -25.44 11.03 4.18
N LYS A 102 -24.55 10.71 5.13
CA LYS A 102 -24.89 9.94 6.34
C LYS A 102 -25.95 10.64 7.19
N GLU A 103 -25.90 11.96 7.25
CA GLU A 103 -26.80 12.82 8.03
C GLU A 103 -28.16 13.06 7.35
N ASP A 104 -28.28 12.75 6.06
CA ASP A 104 -29.51 12.95 5.29
C ASP A 104 -30.54 11.84 5.56
N ASN A 105 -31.61 12.17 6.29
CA ASN A 105 -32.66 11.23 6.67
C ASN A 105 -33.60 10.83 5.52
N GLU A 106 -33.55 11.53 4.38
CA GLU A 106 -34.36 11.18 3.21
C GLU A 106 -33.77 9.99 2.44
N LEU A 107 -32.47 9.73 2.62
CA LEU A 107 -31.78 8.65 1.93
C LEU A 107 -31.95 7.30 2.65
N PRO A 108 -32.24 6.21 1.92
CA PRO A 108 -32.13 4.86 2.46
C PRO A 108 -30.66 4.53 2.75
N ASN A 109 -30.39 3.38 3.38
CA ASN A 109 -29.03 2.87 3.46
C ASN A 109 -28.62 2.20 2.13
N PHE A 110 -27.40 2.47 1.67
CA PHE A 110 -26.90 2.00 0.39
C PHE A 110 -25.37 1.95 0.37
N LEU A 111 -24.82 1.13 -0.52
CA LEU A 111 -23.42 1.20 -0.91
C LEU A 111 -23.34 1.58 -2.39
N ALA A 112 -22.68 2.70 -2.70
CA ALA A 112 -22.48 3.16 -4.07
C ALA A 112 -21.00 3.15 -4.46
N GLY A 113 -20.66 2.35 -5.47
CA GLY A 113 -19.37 2.42 -6.16
C GLY A 113 -19.47 3.36 -7.36
N CYS A 114 -18.63 4.38 -7.40
CA CYS A 114 -18.70 5.42 -8.43
C CYS A 114 -17.47 5.35 -9.33
N TYR A 115 -17.64 4.99 -10.59
CA TYR A 115 -16.54 4.98 -11.54
C TYR A 115 -16.14 6.43 -11.87
N ILE A 116 -14.89 6.78 -11.58
CA ILE A 116 -14.34 8.12 -11.78
C ILE A 116 -13.65 8.16 -13.14
N GLU A 117 -13.97 9.19 -13.92
CA GLU A 117 -13.38 9.36 -15.24
C GLU A 117 -11.84 9.44 -15.14
N PRO A 118 -11.09 8.57 -15.85
CA PRO A 118 -9.65 8.35 -15.62
C PRO A 118 -8.77 9.57 -15.92
N PHE A 119 -9.22 10.49 -16.77
CA PHE A 119 -8.41 11.61 -17.26
C PHE A 119 -8.77 12.98 -16.67
N THR A 120 -9.71 13.03 -15.73
CA THR A 120 -10.18 14.30 -15.19
C THR A 120 -9.21 14.81 -14.13
N ASN A 121 -8.57 15.95 -14.42
CA ASN A 121 -7.64 16.61 -13.52
C ASN A 121 -8.33 17.80 -12.86
N PHE A 122 -8.49 17.74 -11.54
CA PHE A 122 -9.03 18.82 -10.74
C PHE A 122 -7.98 19.43 -9.82
N LYS A 123 -8.20 20.69 -9.45
CA LYS A 123 -7.35 21.44 -8.53
C LYS A 123 -7.91 21.41 -7.12
N LEU A 124 -7.04 21.59 -6.13
CA LEU A 124 -7.42 21.61 -4.71
C LEU A 124 -8.48 22.69 -4.37
N ASN A 125 -8.49 23.82 -5.07
CA ASN A 125 -9.47 24.89 -4.86
C ASN A 125 -10.88 24.55 -5.38
N GLU A 126 -11.03 23.47 -6.15
CA GLU A 126 -12.33 23.00 -6.65
C GLU A 126 -12.99 22.00 -5.69
N LYS A 127 -12.32 21.64 -4.59
CA LYS A 127 -12.73 20.62 -3.64
C LYS A 127 -14.19 20.72 -3.18
N GLU A 128 -14.62 21.90 -2.73
CA GLU A 128 -16.00 22.11 -2.24
C GLU A 128 -17.03 21.87 -3.34
N TYR A 129 -16.77 22.37 -4.55
CA TYR A 129 -17.61 22.13 -5.72
C TYR A 129 -17.71 20.63 -6.05
N LEU A 130 -16.61 19.90 -5.96
CA LEU A 130 -16.61 18.45 -6.23
C LEU A 130 -17.40 17.68 -5.19
N VAL A 131 -17.26 18.01 -3.90
CA VAL A 131 -18.04 17.39 -2.81
C VAL A 131 -19.54 17.59 -3.05
N GLU A 132 -19.97 18.82 -3.33
CA GLU A 132 -21.38 19.12 -3.63
C GLU A 132 -21.88 18.40 -4.89
N THR A 133 -21.04 18.30 -5.91
CA THR A 133 -21.37 17.58 -7.15
C THR A 133 -21.60 16.10 -6.86
N VAL A 134 -20.67 15.44 -6.14
CA VAL A 134 -20.80 14.02 -5.76
C VAL A 134 -22.08 13.80 -4.94
N LYS A 135 -22.34 14.63 -3.92
CA LYS A 135 -23.55 14.54 -3.11
C LYS A 135 -24.82 14.61 -3.95
N LYS A 136 -24.91 15.62 -4.82
CA LYS A 136 -26.09 15.87 -5.65
C LYS A 136 -26.36 14.70 -6.60
N VAL A 137 -25.33 14.22 -7.29
CA VAL A 137 -25.46 13.10 -8.24
C VAL A 137 -25.88 11.83 -7.51
N ILE A 138 -25.25 11.52 -6.36
CA ILE A 138 -25.57 10.32 -5.58
C ILE A 138 -26.99 10.37 -5.02
N LYS A 139 -27.40 11.50 -4.43
CA LYS A 139 -28.73 11.65 -3.87
C LYS A 139 -29.81 11.45 -4.93
N GLU A 140 -29.66 12.10 -6.09
CA GLU A 140 -30.59 11.96 -7.20
C GLU A 140 -30.63 10.51 -7.74
N TYR A 141 -29.47 9.87 -7.86
CA TYR A 141 -29.39 8.49 -8.35
C TYR A 141 -30.02 7.48 -7.38
N VAL A 142 -29.79 7.63 -6.08
CA VAL A 142 -30.32 6.69 -5.06
C VAL A 142 -31.83 6.83 -4.91
N ILE A 143 -32.37 8.05 -4.96
CA ILE A 143 -33.81 8.29 -4.73
C ILE A 143 -34.61 8.04 -6.02
N ASN A 144 -34.14 8.56 -7.15
CA ASN A 144 -34.90 8.62 -8.39
C ASN A 144 -34.40 7.67 -9.47
N ASN A 145 -33.31 6.93 -9.23
CA ASN A 145 -32.60 6.14 -10.25
C ASN A 145 -32.25 6.98 -11.49
N ASN A 146 -31.95 8.26 -11.27
CA ASN A 146 -31.67 9.25 -12.31
C ASN A 146 -30.20 9.69 -12.22
N PHE A 147 -29.44 9.46 -13.30
CA PHE A 147 -28.03 9.83 -13.34
C PHE A 147 -27.87 11.25 -13.89
N LEU A 148 -27.38 12.15 -13.05
CA LEU A 148 -27.07 13.52 -13.46
C LEU A 148 -25.70 13.57 -14.13
N GLU A 149 -25.66 14.06 -15.36
CA GLU A 149 -24.42 14.36 -16.06
C GLU A 149 -23.58 15.34 -15.22
N ASN A 150 -22.32 14.98 -15.03
CA ASN A 150 -21.40 15.67 -14.15
C ASN A 150 -19.95 15.39 -14.60
N PRO A 151 -18.97 16.22 -14.21
CA PRO A 151 -17.60 16.09 -14.71
C PRO A 151 -16.75 15.03 -13.96
N ILE A 152 -17.30 14.29 -12.99
CA ILE A 152 -16.51 13.47 -12.05
C ILE A 152 -16.81 11.98 -12.21
N ILE A 153 -18.08 11.64 -12.06
CA ILE A 153 -18.59 10.28 -12.02
C ILE A 153 -19.12 9.97 -13.40
N GLU A 154 -18.63 8.89 -14.00
CA GLU A 154 -19.07 8.37 -15.29
C GLU A 154 -20.22 7.36 -15.11
N SER A 155 -20.16 6.55 -14.05
CA SER A 155 -21.22 5.60 -13.72
C SER A 155 -21.29 5.30 -12.22
N ILE A 156 -22.46 4.88 -11.76
CA ILE A 156 -22.73 4.53 -10.37
C ILE A 156 -23.31 3.12 -10.32
N HIS A 157 -22.78 2.29 -9.44
CA HIS A 157 -23.38 1.02 -9.07
C HIS A 157 -23.85 1.08 -7.62
N VAL A 158 -25.14 0.88 -7.39
CA VAL A 158 -25.76 0.93 -6.05
C VAL A 158 -26.29 -0.44 -5.65
N GLN A 159 -26.08 -0.80 -4.39
CA GLN A 159 -26.69 -1.98 -3.77
C GLN A 159 -27.21 -1.68 -2.36
N PRO A 160 -28.21 -2.43 -1.86
CA PRO A 160 -28.65 -2.33 -0.47
C PRO A 160 -27.49 -2.58 0.51
N HIS A 161 -27.44 -1.81 1.59
CA HIS A 161 -26.38 -1.92 2.60
C HIS A 161 -26.90 -1.53 3.98
N SER A 162 -26.16 -1.85 5.05
CA SER A 162 -26.55 -1.51 6.43
C SER A 162 -26.26 -0.05 6.81
N GLN A 163 -25.50 0.65 5.98
CA GLN A 163 -25.04 2.03 6.18
C GLN A 163 -25.09 2.76 4.84
N LYS A 164 -25.00 4.09 4.87
CA LYS A 164 -24.82 4.94 3.67
C LYS A 164 -23.33 5.06 3.39
N ASN A 165 -22.88 4.44 2.31
CA ASN A 165 -21.48 4.41 1.93
C ASN A 165 -21.29 4.73 0.47
N ILE A 166 -20.24 5.50 0.17
CA ILE A 166 -19.80 5.76 -1.20
C ILE A 166 -18.30 5.59 -1.31
N TYR A 167 -17.83 5.12 -2.47
CA TYR A 167 -16.40 5.05 -2.74
C TYR A 167 -16.08 5.34 -4.21
N PRO A 168 -14.94 6.00 -4.49
CA PRO A 168 -14.47 6.19 -5.83
C PRO A 168 -13.86 4.88 -6.35
N ASN A 169 -14.21 4.51 -7.57
CA ASN A 169 -13.60 3.43 -8.33
C ASN A 169 -12.82 4.04 -9.50
N MET A 170 -11.51 3.90 -9.49
CA MET A 170 -10.65 4.47 -10.55
C MET A 170 -10.37 3.53 -11.71
N GLY A 171 -10.90 2.29 -11.70
CA GLY A 171 -10.74 1.38 -12.84
C GLY A 171 -9.43 0.59 -12.86
N ALA A 172 -8.79 0.38 -11.70
CA ALA A 172 -7.56 -0.38 -11.52
C ALA A 172 -7.70 -1.91 -11.76
N TRP A 173 -8.46 -2.34 -12.77
CA TRP A 173 -8.71 -3.76 -13.05
C TRP A 173 -7.47 -4.49 -13.59
N TRP A 174 -6.50 -3.75 -14.17
CA TRP A 174 -5.23 -4.29 -14.66
C TRP A 174 -4.06 -3.55 -14.03
N GLN A 175 -3.26 -4.26 -13.24
CA GLN A 175 -2.07 -3.67 -12.62
C GLN A 175 -0.89 -3.68 -13.59
N LYS A 176 -0.13 -2.59 -13.57
CA LYS A 176 1.12 -2.48 -14.32
C LYS A 176 2.24 -3.22 -13.60
N ASN A 177 3.16 -3.81 -14.37
CA ASN A 177 4.39 -4.34 -13.80
C ASN A 177 5.32 -3.19 -13.38
N VAL A 178 6.03 -3.37 -12.27
CA VAL A 178 7.12 -2.48 -11.88
C VAL A 178 8.24 -2.56 -12.91
N SER A 179 8.83 -1.43 -13.29
CA SER A 179 9.98 -1.40 -14.20
C SER A 179 11.29 -1.55 -13.44
N LEU A 180 12.32 -2.05 -14.12
CA LEU A 180 13.68 -2.12 -13.55
C LEU A 180 14.17 -0.74 -13.10
N GLU A 181 13.90 0.31 -13.89
CA GLU A 181 14.26 1.69 -13.56
C GLU A 181 13.69 2.15 -12.20
N ILE A 182 12.42 1.81 -11.91
CA ILE A 182 11.77 2.17 -10.63
C ILE A 182 12.46 1.46 -9.46
N ILE A 183 12.78 0.17 -9.63
CA ILE A 183 13.50 -0.63 -8.62
C ILE A 183 14.88 -0.03 -8.37
N GLU A 184 15.67 0.21 -9.43
CA GLU A 184 17.02 0.74 -9.31
C GLU A 184 17.05 2.14 -8.69
N LYS A 185 16.11 3.01 -9.06
CA LYS A 185 15.97 4.33 -8.45
C LYS A 185 15.66 4.23 -6.96
N SER A 186 14.83 3.26 -6.56
CA SER A 186 14.47 3.02 -5.16
C SER A 186 15.68 2.51 -4.35
N ILE A 187 16.47 1.61 -4.94
CA ILE A 187 17.73 1.13 -4.33
C ILE A 187 18.71 2.29 -4.16
N LYS A 188 18.97 3.07 -5.21
CA LYS A 188 19.89 4.22 -5.17
C LYS A 188 19.51 5.25 -4.10
N LYS A 189 18.21 5.53 -3.95
CA LYS A 189 17.70 6.44 -2.92
C LYS A 189 18.04 5.99 -1.49
N LYS A 190 18.09 4.68 -1.24
CA LYS A 190 18.38 4.12 0.08
C LYS A 190 19.86 3.84 0.31
N HIS A 191 20.61 3.61 -0.76
CA HIS A 191 22.04 3.35 -0.73
C HIS A 191 22.82 4.42 0.05
N SER A 192 22.45 5.69 -0.08
CA SER A 192 23.09 6.81 0.64
C SER A 192 23.01 6.72 2.17
N LYS A 193 22.22 5.80 2.72
CA LYS A 193 22.09 5.61 4.18
C LYS A 193 22.96 4.48 4.74
N ILE A 194 23.50 3.61 3.88
CA ILE A 194 24.21 2.39 4.28
C ILE A 194 25.43 2.71 5.16
N GLU A 195 26.23 3.70 4.78
CA GLU A 195 27.44 4.08 5.53
C GLU A 195 27.13 4.46 6.98
N ALA A 196 26.07 5.23 7.21
CA ALA A 196 25.63 5.60 8.56
C ALA A 196 25.18 4.38 9.40
N TYR A 197 24.78 3.28 8.77
CA TYR A 197 24.39 2.05 9.47
C TYR A 197 25.62 1.21 9.83
N LYS A 198 26.60 1.14 8.91
CA LYS A 198 27.88 0.47 9.15
C LYS A 198 28.66 1.12 10.29
N GLU A 199 28.62 2.45 10.40
CA GLU A 199 29.23 3.20 11.52
C GLU A 199 28.67 2.79 12.89
N LYS A 200 27.41 2.33 12.96
CA LYS A 200 26.79 1.81 14.19
C LYS A 200 27.16 0.34 14.48
N GLY A 201 28.02 -0.28 13.66
CA GLY A 201 28.47 -1.66 13.84
C GLY A 201 27.59 -2.72 13.15
N ILE A 202 26.47 -2.33 12.53
CA ILE A 202 25.61 -3.26 11.80
C ILE A 202 26.18 -3.45 10.39
N LYS A 203 26.89 -4.55 10.18
CA LYS A 203 27.62 -4.77 8.91
C LYS A 203 26.74 -5.35 7.80
N ASN A 204 25.77 -6.18 8.16
CA ASN A 204 24.88 -6.85 7.20
C ASN A 204 23.64 -5.98 6.99
N GLN A 205 23.41 -5.53 5.75
CA GLN A 205 22.37 -4.57 5.39
C GLN A 205 21.48 -5.12 4.29
N TRP A 206 20.19 -5.26 4.59
CA TRP A 206 19.17 -5.73 3.66
C TRP A 206 18.22 -4.59 3.29
N LEU A 207 17.72 -4.63 2.06
CA LEU A 207 16.68 -3.72 1.59
C LEU A 207 15.42 -4.51 1.26
N LEU A 208 14.29 -4.08 1.81
CA LEU A 208 12.96 -4.56 1.48
C LEU A 208 12.20 -3.49 0.70
N LEU A 209 11.94 -3.78 -0.57
CA LEU A 209 11.03 -3.02 -1.40
C LEU A 209 9.63 -3.65 -1.28
N VAL A 210 8.61 -2.84 -1.01
CA VAL A 210 7.23 -3.32 -0.88
C VAL A 210 6.40 -2.77 -2.04
N LEU A 211 5.79 -3.68 -2.78
CA LEU A 211 4.80 -3.43 -3.84
C LEU A 211 3.47 -4.06 -3.41
N GLY A 212 2.39 -3.75 -4.11
CA GLY A 212 1.09 -4.36 -3.87
C GLY A 212 0.12 -3.46 -3.09
N GLY A 213 -1.12 -3.45 -3.54
CA GLY A 213 -2.19 -2.56 -3.12
C GLY A 213 -3.35 -2.65 -4.10
N LEU A 214 -4.54 -2.17 -3.71
CA LEU A 214 -5.76 -2.30 -4.52
C LEU A 214 -5.94 -1.16 -5.55
N GLY A 215 -5.11 -0.13 -5.49
CA GLY A 215 -5.21 1.06 -6.35
C GLY A 215 -4.34 1.02 -7.60
N GLU A 216 -4.59 1.95 -8.52
CA GLU A 216 -3.82 2.19 -9.76
C GLU A 216 -2.35 2.53 -9.49
N SER A 217 -2.07 3.07 -8.30
CA SER A 217 -0.74 3.41 -7.84
C SER A 217 0.15 2.22 -7.55
N SER A 218 -0.42 1.02 -7.49
CA SER A 218 0.32 -0.18 -7.19
C SER A 218 0.96 -0.81 -8.44
N PHE A 219 1.81 -1.79 -8.19
CA PHE A 219 2.56 -2.53 -9.19
C PHE A 219 2.57 -4.02 -8.87
N GLU A 220 2.70 -4.82 -9.92
CA GLU A 220 3.05 -6.24 -9.82
C GLU A 220 4.53 -6.47 -10.14
N MET A 221 5.09 -7.56 -9.61
CA MET A 221 6.46 -7.92 -9.91
C MET A 221 6.57 -8.67 -11.24
N ASP A 222 7.47 -8.23 -12.12
CA ASP A 222 7.88 -9.03 -13.27
C ASP A 222 8.87 -10.11 -12.84
N LYS A 223 8.43 -11.37 -12.86
CA LYS A 223 9.24 -12.54 -12.45
C LYS A 223 10.48 -12.75 -13.32
N THR A 224 10.50 -12.19 -14.53
CA THR A 224 11.62 -12.30 -15.46
C THR A 224 12.68 -11.23 -15.26
N MET A 225 12.37 -10.20 -14.45
CA MET A 225 13.28 -9.11 -14.13
C MET A 225 14.61 -9.64 -13.57
N LYS A 226 15.70 -8.98 -13.95
CA LYS A 226 17.04 -9.20 -13.40
C LYS A 226 17.57 -7.84 -12.98
N LEU A 227 18.10 -7.77 -11.77
CA LEU A 227 18.79 -6.59 -11.30
C LEU A 227 20.13 -6.47 -12.03
N GLU A 228 20.38 -5.34 -12.69
CA GLU A 228 21.60 -5.10 -13.47
C GLU A 228 22.57 -4.15 -12.75
N MET A 229 22.09 -3.40 -11.75
CA MET A 229 22.93 -2.50 -10.97
C MET A 229 23.69 -3.19 -9.83
N GLU A 230 24.90 -2.69 -9.55
CA GLU A 230 25.60 -2.99 -8.32
C GLU A 230 25.00 -2.23 -7.13
N THR A 231 25.00 -2.87 -5.96
CA THR A 231 24.53 -2.28 -4.71
C THR A 231 25.30 -2.85 -3.53
N GLU A 232 25.52 -2.02 -2.52
CA GLU A 232 26.17 -2.40 -1.26
C GLU A 232 25.26 -3.12 -0.28
N PHE A 233 23.93 -3.12 -0.49
CA PHE A 233 23.05 -3.99 0.27
C PHE A 233 23.45 -5.45 0.05
N ASP A 234 23.65 -6.22 1.12
CA ASP A 234 23.99 -7.64 1.04
C ASP A 234 22.88 -8.42 0.34
N LYS A 235 21.62 -8.04 0.59
CA LYS A 235 20.43 -8.59 -0.06
C LYS A 235 19.42 -7.52 -0.43
N VAL A 236 18.72 -7.76 -1.53
CA VAL A 236 17.59 -6.91 -1.97
C VAL A 236 16.38 -7.77 -2.23
N PHE A 237 15.31 -7.49 -1.51
CA PHE A 237 14.04 -8.18 -1.62
C PHE A 237 12.94 -7.29 -2.17
N VAL A 238 11.99 -7.90 -2.86
CA VAL A 238 10.71 -7.29 -3.23
C VAL A 238 9.60 -8.14 -2.65
N LEU A 239 8.77 -7.55 -1.77
CA LEU A 239 7.54 -8.16 -1.28
C LEU A 239 6.36 -7.63 -2.08
N GLU A 240 5.64 -8.53 -2.74
CA GLU A 240 4.34 -8.24 -3.34
C GLU A 240 3.24 -8.49 -2.29
N ASP A 241 2.88 -7.44 -1.56
CA ASP A 241 2.13 -7.50 -0.30
C ASP A 241 0.75 -8.16 -0.42
N PHE A 242 0.05 -7.88 -1.53
CA PHE A 242 -1.29 -8.40 -1.77
C PHE A 242 -1.29 -9.90 -2.08
N LYS A 243 -0.32 -10.37 -2.85
CA LYS A 243 -0.19 -11.80 -3.21
C LYS A 243 0.63 -12.60 -2.18
N ASN A 244 1.25 -11.90 -1.22
CA ASN A 244 2.20 -12.46 -0.25
C ASN A 244 3.28 -13.31 -0.94
N VAL A 245 3.99 -12.70 -1.90
CA VAL A 245 5.09 -13.34 -2.62
C VAL A 245 6.36 -12.53 -2.40
N LEU A 246 7.44 -13.20 -2.03
CA LEU A 246 8.74 -12.59 -1.81
C LEU A 246 9.70 -12.96 -2.93
N TYR A 247 10.38 -11.94 -3.47
CA TYR A 247 11.37 -12.08 -4.53
C TYR A 247 12.74 -11.62 -4.00
N GLU A 248 13.77 -12.44 -4.19
CA GLU A 248 15.17 -12.11 -3.90
C GLU A 248 15.83 -11.70 -5.23
N LEU A 249 16.21 -10.42 -5.33
CA LEU A 249 16.86 -9.84 -6.51
C LEU A 249 18.38 -9.94 -6.45
N LYS A 250 18.93 -9.95 -5.23
CA LYS A 250 20.34 -10.14 -4.90
C LYS A 250 20.42 -11.07 -3.69
#